data_AF-A0A6N6RZW4-F1
#
_entry.id   AF-A0A6N6RZW4-F1
#
_cell.length_a   1.000
_cell.length_b   1.000
_cell.length_c   1.000
_cell.angle_alpha   90.00
_cell.angle_beta   90.00
_cell.angle_gamma   90.00
#
_symmetry.space_group_name_H-M   'P 1'
#
loop_
_entity.id
_entity.type
_entity.pdbx_description
1 polymer ?
#
loop_
_entity_poly.entity_id
_entity_poly.type
_entity_poly.pdbx_seq_one_letter_code
_entity_poly.pdbx_strand_id
1 'polypeptide(L)'
;MISGLTKPEFRNFTLATASNFFFYCNFSSFFLLPLYIKSLGGDDASIGYIMGTFGVTSLGAIPFVTFLVDKYGRRRFMLLGYALMFLASLSYLFVDEITPLVYALRLVQGFSFAFSFTAAGTFVADYVPSVNRAQGLGIFSAFTIAAYAVGPSLGEYVIELAGFHNFFLYSSFFSLISFVLAVFMRDGSFTPSRDPYGFGFFRLISSRKYALILLSNL
;
A
#
# COMPACT_ATOMS: atom_id res chain seq x y z
N MET A 1 24.09 -1.31 8.65
CA MET A 1 23.38 -0.73 9.81
C MET A 1 23.25 0.76 9.53
N ILE A 2 22.03 1.32 9.43
CA ILE A 2 21.87 2.77 9.22
C ILE A 2 22.46 3.45 10.46
N SER A 3 23.49 4.27 10.27
CA SER A 3 24.19 4.90 11.40
C SER A 3 23.23 5.79 12.19
N GLY A 4 23.37 5.84 13.51
CA GLY A 4 22.58 6.77 14.35
C GLY A 4 21.16 6.35 14.73
N LEU A 5 20.68 5.14 14.36
CA LEU A 5 19.44 4.59 14.92
C LEU A 5 19.70 3.94 16.29
N THR A 6 18.86 4.26 17.27
CA THR A 6 18.82 3.49 18.52
C THR A 6 18.25 2.09 18.25
N LYS A 7 18.55 1.13 19.14
CA LYS A 7 18.00 -0.25 19.05
C LYS A 7 16.46 -0.30 18.82
N PRO A 8 15.62 0.46 19.55
CA PRO A 8 14.18 0.43 19.32
C PRO A 8 13.74 1.04 17.98
N GLU A 9 14.41 2.08 17.50
CA GLU A 9 14.09 2.72 16.21
C GLU A 9 14.48 1.82 15.04
N PHE A 10 15.65 1.17 15.12
CA PHE A 10 16.06 0.16 14.14
C PHE A 10 15.05 -0.99 14.05
N ARG A 11 14.58 -1.48 15.21
CA ARG A 11 13.54 -2.52 15.24
C ARG A 11 12.26 -2.08 14.54
N ASN A 12 11.77 -0.87 14.82
CA ASN A 12 10.56 -0.34 14.17
C ASN A 12 10.77 -0.12 12.67
N PHE A 13 11.95 0.34 12.25
CA PHE A 13 12.31 0.47 10.84
C PHE A 13 12.29 -0.89 10.12
N THR A 14 12.90 -1.92 10.72
CA THR A 14 12.93 -3.27 10.14
C THR A 14 11.53 -3.87 10.07
N LEU A 15 10.72 -3.74 11.13
CA LEU A 15 9.33 -4.22 11.13
C LEU A 15 8.49 -3.51 10.08
N ALA A 16 8.61 -2.18 9.95
CA ALA A 16 7.91 -1.40 8.93
C ALA A 16 8.31 -1.81 7.52
N THR A 17 9.61 -2.03 7.29
CA THR A 17 10.13 -2.44 5.98
C THR A 17 9.66 -3.85 5.63
N ALA A 18 9.70 -4.78 6.58
CA ALA A 18 9.25 -6.15 6.39
C ALA A 18 7.73 -6.23 6.20
N SER A 19 6.93 -5.52 7.00
CA SER A 19 5.47 -5.48 6.80
C SER A 19 5.12 -4.90 5.44
N ASN A 20 5.78 -3.81 5.05
CA ASN A 20 5.58 -3.19 3.75
C ASN A 20 5.94 -4.14 2.60
N PHE A 21 7.06 -4.87 2.70
CA PHE A 21 7.43 -5.90 1.71
C PHE A 21 6.29 -6.91 1.50
N PHE A 22 5.76 -7.51 2.57
CA PHE A 22 4.68 -8.50 2.44
C PHE A 22 3.36 -7.89 1.96
N PHE A 23 3.03 -6.67 2.37
CA PHE A 23 1.89 -5.94 1.81
C PHE A 23 2.03 -5.79 0.29
N TYR A 24 3.21 -5.37 -0.17
CA TYR A 24 3.48 -5.17 -1.58
C TYR A 24 3.57 -6.47 -2.37
N CYS A 25 3.95 -7.60 -1.75
CA CYS A 25 3.84 -8.91 -2.37
C CYS A 25 2.38 -9.28 -2.64
N ASN A 26 1.47 -9.10 -1.67
CA ASN A 26 0.03 -9.28 -1.92
C ASN A 26 -0.44 -8.32 -3.02
N PHE A 27 -0.18 -7.04 -2.86
CA PHE A 27 -0.67 -6.01 -3.78
C PHE A 27 -0.24 -6.27 -5.23
N SER A 28 1.02 -6.64 -5.45
CA SER A 28 1.52 -6.95 -6.79
C SER A 28 1.01 -8.27 -7.34
N SER A 29 0.75 -9.29 -6.52
CA SER A 29 0.09 -10.52 -6.97
C SER A 29 -1.22 -10.22 -7.70
N PHE A 30 -1.97 -9.19 -7.27
CA PHE A 30 -3.22 -8.77 -7.94
C PHE A 30 -3.05 -8.15 -9.34
N PHE A 31 -1.82 -8.01 -9.85
CA PHE A 31 -1.56 -7.76 -11.28
C PHE A 31 -1.97 -8.96 -12.15
N LEU A 32 -2.09 -10.16 -11.56
CA LEU A 32 -2.57 -11.38 -12.22
C LEU A 32 -4.10 -11.54 -12.19
N LEU A 33 -4.84 -10.68 -11.47
CA LEU A 33 -6.31 -10.76 -11.43
C LEU A 33 -6.98 -10.71 -12.82
N PRO A 34 -6.47 -9.99 -13.83
CA PRO A 34 -7.01 -10.06 -15.20
C PRO A 34 -7.13 -11.49 -15.73
N LEU A 35 -6.19 -12.39 -15.39
CA LEU A 35 -6.26 -13.81 -15.77
C LEU A 35 -7.46 -14.51 -15.12
N TYR A 36 -7.75 -14.18 -13.86
CA TYR A 36 -8.91 -14.72 -13.15
C TYR A 36 -10.23 -14.19 -13.72
N ILE A 37 -10.31 -12.88 -13.98
CA ILE A 37 -11.50 -12.27 -14.59
C ILE A 37 -11.78 -12.93 -15.95
N LYS A 38 -10.72 -13.19 -16.73
CA LYS A 38 -10.84 -13.89 -18.01
C LYS A 38 -11.28 -15.34 -17.84
N SER A 39 -10.81 -16.05 -16.81
CA SER A 39 -11.28 -17.42 -16.51
C SER A 39 -12.75 -17.47 -16.09
N LEU A 40 -13.30 -16.37 -15.58
CA LEU A 40 -14.73 -16.20 -15.29
C LEU A 40 -15.55 -15.78 -16.52
N GLY A 41 -14.93 -15.71 -17.71
CA GLY A 41 -15.58 -15.32 -18.96
C GLY A 41 -15.63 -13.81 -19.22
N GLY A 42 -14.90 -13.00 -18.44
CA GLY A 42 -14.81 -11.55 -18.65
C GLY A 42 -14.04 -11.18 -19.92
N ASP A 43 -14.51 -10.14 -20.60
CA ASP A 43 -13.85 -9.55 -21.76
C ASP A 43 -12.85 -8.45 -21.35
N ASP A 44 -12.08 -7.95 -22.33
CA ASP A 44 -11.05 -6.93 -22.09
C ASP A 44 -11.65 -5.63 -21.52
N ALA A 45 -12.89 -5.29 -21.89
CA ALA A 45 -13.61 -4.14 -21.35
C ALA A 45 -13.93 -4.34 -19.86
N SER A 46 -14.46 -5.49 -19.47
CA SER A 46 -14.75 -5.83 -18.06
C SER A 46 -13.49 -5.80 -17.21
N ILE A 47 -12.38 -6.36 -17.72
CA ILE A 47 -11.06 -6.27 -17.07
C ILE A 47 -10.69 -4.80 -16.86
N GLY A 48 -10.80 -3.97 -17.90
CA GLY A 48 -10.50 -2.55 -17.84
C GLY A 48 -11.32 -1.81 -16.78
N TYR A 49 -12.63 -2.05 -16.73
CA TYR A 49 -13.50 -1.43 -15.73
C TYR A 49 -13.17 -1.87 -14.32
N ILE A 50 -13.01 -3.18 -14.08
CA ILE A 50 -12.69 -3.73 -12.76
C ILE A 50 -11.35 -3.20 -12.28
N MET A 51 -10.30 -3.31 -13.11
CA MET A 51 -8.97 -2.82 -12.78
C MET A 51 -8.95 -1.30 -12.59
N GLY A 52 -9.73 -0.56 -13.38
CA GLY A 52 -9.85 0.88 -13.31
C GLY A 52 -10.42 1.37 -11.97
N THR A 53 -11.37 0.64 -11.37
CA THR A 53 -11.94 1.04 -10.07
C THR A 53 -10.91 1.15 -8.95
N PHE A 54 -9.90 0.27 -8.96
CA PHE A 54 -8.76 0.38 -8.05
C PHE A 54 -7.99 1.68 -8.28
N GLY A 55 -7.69 2.00 -9.54
CA GLY A 55 -6.94 3.22 -9.91
C GLY A 55 -7.67 4.50 -9.50
N VAL A 56 -8.96 4.59 -9.79
CA VAL A 56 -9.80 5.73 -9.40
C VAL A 56 -9.83 5.90 -7.89
N THR A 57 -9.99 4.81 -7.15
CA THR A 57 -10.11 4.86 -5.69
C THR A 57 -8.80 5.18 -5.01
N SER A 58 -7.71 4.54 -5.43
CA SER A 58 -6.38 4.80 -4.86
C SER A 58 -5.97 6.27 -5.07
N LEU A 59 -6.12 6.81 -6.28
CA LEU A 59 -5.82 8.21 -6.58
C LEU A 59 -6.73 9.18 -5.81
N GLY A 60 -8.05 8.92 -5.78
CA GLY A 60 -9.01 9.78 -5.09
C GLY A 60 -8.87 9.74 -3.56
N ALA A 61 -8.46 8.61 -2.98
CA ALA A 61 -8.36 8.44 -1.54
C ALA A 61 -7.09 9.06 -0.94
N ILE A 62 -5.97 9.13 -1.68
CA ILE A 62 -4.66 9.58 -1.15
C ILE A 62 -4.74 10.93 -0.41
N PRO A 63 -5.37 12.01 -0.93
CA PRO A 63 -5.40 13.28 -0.22
C PRO A 63 -6.14 13.21 1.11
N PHE A 64 -7.27 12.52 1.14
CA PHE A 64 -8.08 12.33 2.35
C PHE A 64 -7.35 11.46 3.37
N VAL A 65 -6.75 10.37 2.91
CA VAL A 65 -5.97 9.45 3.75
C VAL A 65 -4.75 10.14 4.34
N THR A 66 -4.07 10.99 3.58
CA THR A 66 -2.90 11.76 4.06
C THR A 66 -3.27 12.65 5.24
N PHE A 67 -4.38 13.38 5.13
CA PHE A 67 -4.90 14.15 6.26
C PHE A 67 -5.23 13.28 7.48
N LEU A 68 -5.90 12.14 7.27
CA LEU A 68 -6.23 11.22 8.36
C LEU A 68 -4.98 10.68 9.07
N VAL A 69 -3.99 10.23 8.30
CA VAL A 69 -2.71 9.70 8.79
C VAL A 69 -1.95 10.72 9.62
N ASP A 70 -1.88 11.96 9.14
CA ASP A 70 -1.22 13.07 9.83
C ASP A 70 -1.93 13.51 11.11
N LYS A 71 -3.24 13.28 11.21
CA LYS A 71 -4.07 13.68 12.35
C LYS A 71 -4.19 12.60 13.42
N TYR A 72 -4.42 11.35 13.05
CA TYR A 72 -4.73 10.28 14.03
C TYR A 72 -3.63 9.24 14.22
N GLY A 73 -2.51 9.33 13.48
CA GLY A 73 -1.33 8.50 13.68
C GLY A 73 -1.11 7.47 12.59
N ARG A 74 0.17 7.28 12.23
CA ARG A 74 0.61 6.43 11.10
C ARG A 74 0.28 4.95 11.31
N ARG A 75 0.68 4.35 12.44
CA ARG A 75 0.53 2.91 12.70
C ARG A 75 -0.91 2.42 12.61
N ARG A 76 -1.88 3.19 13.11
CA ARG A 76 -3.30 2.84 13.09
C ARG A 76 -3.81 2.66 11.66
N PHE A 77 -3.43 3.56 10.76
CA PHE A 77 -3.80 3.47 9.36
C PHE A 77 -2.98 2.46 8.58
N MET A 78 -1.72 2.18 8.97
CA MET A 78 -1.00 1.01 8.45
C MET A 78 -1.76 -0.28 8.75
N LEU A 79 -2.16 -0.49 10.02
CA LEU A 79 -2.94 -1.66 10.43
C LEU A 79 -4.28 -1.75 9.70
N LEU A 80 -5.00 -0.63 9.56
CA LEU A 80 -6.26 -0.58 8.82
C LEU A 80 -6.06 -0.96 7.35
N GLY A 81 -5.06 -0.38 6.67
CA GLY A 81 -4.74 -0.71 5.28
C GLY A 81 -4.40 -2.19 5.10
N TYR A 82 -3.57 -2.74 5.98
CA TYR A 82 -3.17 -4.15 5.92
C TYR A 82 -4.35 -5.09 6.19
N ALA A 83 -5.21 -4.77 7.15
CA ALA A 83 -6.42 -5.54 7.42
C ALA A 83 -7.41 -5.49 6.25
N LEU A 84 -7.62 -4.31 5.66
CA LEU A 84 -8.49 -4.16 4.49
C LEU A 84 -7.95 -4.94 3.29
N MET A 85 -6.62 -4.95 3.07
CA MET A 85 -6.03 -5.79 2.03
C MET A 85 -6.28 -7.27 2.29
N PHE A 86 -6.02 -7.73 3.52
CA PHE A 86 -6.23 -9.11 3.91
C PHE A 86 -7.68 -9.56 3.69
N LEU A 87 -8.65 -8.80 4.21
CA LEU A 87 -10.06 -9.12 4.07
C LEU A 87 -10.50 -9.08 2.61
N ALA A 88 -10.05 -8.09 1.83
CA ALA A 88 -10.39 -8.01 0.42
C ALA A 88 -9.82 -9.18 -0.38
N SER A 89 -8.55 -9.52 -0.17
CA SER A 89 -7.90 -10.66 -0.83
C SER A 89 -8.54 -12.00 -0.45
N LEU A 90 -8.92 -12.17 0.82
CA LEU A 90 -9.56 -13.40 1.30
C LEU A 90 -10.99 -13.53 0.77
N SER A 91 -11.69 -12.41 0.61
CA SER A 91 -13.06 -12.40 0.09
C SER A 91 -13.16 -12.84 -1.38
N TYR A 92 -12.06 -12.80 -2.14
CA TYR A 92 -12.03 -13.36 -3.50
C TYR A 92 -12.25 -14.88 -3.54
N LEU A 93 -12.13 -15.58 -2.41
CA LEU A 93 -12.47 -17.01 -2.33
C LEU A 93 -13.96 -17.30 -2.54
N PHE A 94 -14.82 -16.29 -2.42
CA PHE A 94 -16.27 -16.38 -2.59
C PHE A 94 -16.75 -15.76 -3.91
N VAL A 95 -15.83 -15.44 -4.81
CA VAL A 95 -16.14 -14.80 -6.10
C VAL A 95 -16.10 -15.86 -7.18
N ASP A 96 -17.22 -16.46 -7.53
CA ASP A 96 -17.26 -17.48 -8.60
C ASP A 96 -17.68 -16.91 -9.96
N GLU A 97 -18.14 -15.65 -9.99
CA GLU A 97 -18.64 -14.96 -11.18
C GLU A 97 -18.34 -13.46 -11.11
N ILE A 98 -18.39 -12.77 -12.25
CA ILE A 98 -18.20 -11.32 -12.33
C ILE A 98 -19.44 -10.61 -11.79
N THR A 99 -19.41 -10.30 -10.49
CA THR A 99 -20.50 -9.63 -9.77
C THR A 99 -20.06 -8.25 -9.28
N PRO A 100 -21.00 -7.39 -8.81
CA PRO A 100 -20.67 -6.11 -8.17
C PRO A 100 -19.68 -6.25 -6.99
N LEU A 101 -19.60 -7.44 -6.37
CA LEU A 101 -18.63 -7.74 -5.33
C LEU A 101 -17.19 -7.54 -5.81
N VAL A 102 -16.85 -7.94 -7.05
CA VAL A 102 -15.49 -7.79 -7.60
C VAL A 102 -15.06 -6.33 -7.65
N TYR A 103 -15.98 -5.45 -8.04
CA TYR A 103 -15.76 -4.00 -8.06
C TYR A 103 -15.59 -3.47 -6.63
N ALA A 104 -16.47 -3.86 -5.71
CA ALA A 104 -16.38 -3.46 -4.30
C ALA A 104 -15.03 -3.88 -3.68
N LEU A 105 -14.56 -5.10 -3.95
CA LEU A 105 -13.26 -5.58 -3.50
C LEU A 105 -12.11 -4.74 -4.06
N ARG A 106 -12.17 -4.34 -5.35
CA ARG A 106 -11.16 -3.44 -5.95
C ARG A 106 -11.18 -2.03 -5.35
N LEU A 107 -12.36 -1.49 -5.03
CA LEU A 107 -12.47 -0.21 -4.31
C LEU A 107 -11.78 -0.33 -2.93
N VAL A 108 -12.09 -1.39 -2.17
CA VAL A 108 -11.49 -1.64 -0.85
C VAL A 108 -9.97 -1.79 -0.95
N GLN A 109 -9.47 -2.51 -1.95
CA GLN A 109 -8.03 -2.61 -2.21
C GLN A 109 -7.40 -1.24 -2.55
N GLY A 110 -8.12 -0.36 -3.27
CA GLY A 110 -7.69 1.00 -3.55
C GLY A 110 -7.52 1.84 -2.28
N PHE A 111 -8.49 1.79 -1.37
CA PHE A 111 -8.38 2.44 -0.06
C PHE A 111 -7.25 1.85 0.79
N SER A 112 -7.16 0.52 0.83
CA SER A 112 -6.09 -0.22 1.50
C SER A 112 -4.69 0.21 1.02
N PHE A 113 -4.50 0.34 -0.30
CA PHE A 113 -3.28 0.86 -0.89
C PHE A 113 -3.00 2.29 -0.46
N ALA A 114 -3.98 3.19 -0.53
CA ALA A 114 -3.80 4.58 -0.11
C ALA A 114 -3.37 4.69 1.36
N PHE A 115 -4.02 3.93 2.26
CA PHE A 115 -3.64 3.88 3.68
C PHE A 115 -2.21 3.40 3.87
N SER A 116 -1.85 2.30 3.22
CA SER A 116 -0.55 1.66 3.39
C SER A 116 0.58 2.52 2.80
N PHE A 117 0.40 3.02 1.57
CA PHE A 117 1.38 3.85 0.87
C PHE A 117 1.74 5.10 1.68
N THR A 118 0.72 5.84 2.13
CA THR A 118 0.92 7.06 2.90
C THR A 118 1.47 6.76 4.30
N ALA A 119 0.86 5.83 5.03
CA ALA A 119 1.19 5.61 6.43
C ALA A 119 2.54 4.89 6.61
N ALA A 120 2.89 3.92 5.76
CA ALA A 120 4.17 3.21 5.86
C ALA A 120 5.35 4.11 5.48
N GLY A 121 5.22 4.89 4.40
CA GLY A 121 6.27 5.82 3.97
C GLY A 121 6.55 6.91 5.01
N THR A 122 5.49 7.50 5.58
CA THR A 122 5.62 8.50 6.65
C THR A 122 6.14 7.91 7.96
N PHE A 123 5.68 6.71 8.33
CA PHE A 123 6.19 6.00 9.51
C PHE A 123 7.70 5.80 9.42
N VAL A 124 8.21 5.30 8.29
CA VAL A 124 9.66 5.09 8.12
C VAL A 124 10.42 6.43 8.12
N ALA A 125 9.89 7.46 7.47
CA ALA A 125 10.53 8.77 7.43
C ALA A 125 10.67 9.41 8.82
N ASP A 126 9.73 9.15 9.75
CA ASP A 126 9.77 9.66 11.12
C ASP A 126 10.90 9.06 11.96
N TYR A 127 11.27 7.80 11.73
CA TYR A 127 12.32 7.12 12.51
C TYR A 127 13.73 7.33 11.98
N VAL A 128 13.88 7.62 10.68
CA VAL A 128 15.21 7.76 10.10
C VAL A 128 15.70 9.21 10.29
N PRO A 129 16.87 9.42 10.93
CA PRO A 129 17.46 10.75 11.10
C PRO A 129 17.60 11.47 9.76
N SER A 130 17.42 12.79 9.75
CA SER A 130 17.44 13.61 8.51
C SER A 130 18.67 13.36 7.63
N VAL A 131 19.85 13.22 8.26
CA VAL A 131 21.14 12.95 7.58
C VAL A 131 21.12 11.62 6.83
N ASN A 132 20.40 10.62 7.34
CA ASN A 132 20.36 9.26 6.79
C ASN A 132 19.02 8.94 6.10
N ARG A 133 18.11 9.91 5.99
CA ARG A 133 16.75 9.71 5.48
C ARG A 133 16.73 9.18 4.05
N ALA A 134 17.63 9.68 3.20
CA ALA A 134 17.79 9.18 1.84
C ALA A 134 18.19 7.69 1.81
N GLN A 135 19.13 7.27 2.66
CA GLN A 135 19.56 5.87 2.75
C GLN A 135 18.44 4.97 3.29
N GLY A 136 17.76 5.39 4.36
CA GLY A 136 16.67 4.61 4.96
C GLY A 136 15.47 4.43 4.03
N LEU A 137 15.03 5.52 3.37
CA LEU A 137 13.97 5.45 2.36
C LEU A 137 14.40 4.70 1.10
N GLY A 138 15.69 4.74 0.74
CA GLY A 138 16.26 3.95 -0.34
C GLY A 138 16.14 2.44 -0.07
N ILE A 139 16.52 1.99 1.14
CA ILE A 139 16.37 0.59 1.55
C ILE A 139 14.88 0.19 1.56
N PHE A 140 14.03 1.01 2.17
CA PHE A 140 12.58 0.74 2.22
C PHE A 140 11.97 0.62 0.81
N SER A 141 12.34 1.51 -0.10
CA SER A 141 11.90 1.48 -1.49
C SER A 141 12.45 0.28 -2.25
N ALA A 142 13.71 -0.12 -2.00
CA ALA A 142 14.30 -1.29 -2.63
C ALA A 142 13.54 -2.59 -2.30
N PHE A 143 13.14 -2.76 -1.03
CA PHE A 143 12.28 -3.88 -0.63
C PHE A 143 10.90 -3.80 -1.30
N THR A 144 10.32 -2.61 -1.39
CA THR A 144 9.04 -2.40 -2.09
C THR A 144 9.11 -2.84 -3.56
N ILE A 145 10.17 -2.47 -4.27
CA ILE A 145 10.39 -2.86 -5.66
C ILE A 145 10.66 -4.37 -5.78
N ALA A 146 11.43 -4.95 -4.85
CA ALA A 146 11.66 -6.40 -4.85
C ALA A 146 10.35 -7.18 -4.70
N ALA A 147 9.40 -6.69 -3.89
CA ALA A 147 8.08 -7.30 -3.73
C ALA A 147 7.25 -7.30 -5.03
N TYR A 148 7.49 -6.35 -5.96
CA TYR A 148 6.85 -6.34 -7.29
C TYR A 148 7.31 -7.48 -8.20
N ALA A 149 8.53 -7.99 -8.00
CA ALA A 149 8.97 -9.19 -8.69
C ALA A 149 8.45 -10.44 -7.97
N VAL A 150 8.56 -10.50 -6.65
CA VAL A 150 8.24 -11.70 -5.87
C VAL A 150 6.74 -12.05 -5.91
N GLY A 151 5.86 -11.07 -5.75
CA GLY A 151 4.41 -11.29 -5.64
C GLY A 151 3.78 -11.96 -6.87
N PRO A 152 3.94 -11.42 -8.09
CA PRO A 152 3.41 -12.04 -9.29
C PRO A 152 4.13 -13.33 -9.65
N SER A 153 5.46 -13.40 -9.58
CA SER A 153 6.19 -14.61 -9.99
C SER A 153 5.82 -15.85 -9.16
N LEU A 154 5.69 -15.70 -7.85
CA LEU A 154 5.21 -16.79 -7.00
C LEU A 154 3.69 -17.00 -7.15
N GLY A 155 2.92 -15.93 -7.35
CA GLY A 155 1.48 -16.01 -7.59
C GLY A 155 1.14 -16.81 -8.85
N GLU A 156 1.85 -16.58 -9.94
CA GLU A 156 1.73 -17.31 -11.21
C GLU A 156 2.04 -18.80 -11.01
N TYR A 157 3.14 -19.13 -10.35
CA TYR A 157 3.49 -20.52 -10.00
C TYR A 157 2.39 -21.21 -9.17
N VAL A 158 1.79 -20.51 -8.21
CA VAL A 158 0.67 -21.03 -7.41
C VAL A 158 -0.58 -21.25 -8.27
N ILE A 159 -0.88 -20.34 -9.20
CA ILE A 159 -2.01 -20.49 -10.14
C ILE A 159 -1.81 -21.73 -11.01
N GLU A 160 -0.61 -21.94 -11.56
CA GLU A 160 -0.32 -23.10 -12.42
C GLU A 160 -0.46 -24.43 -11.69
N LEU A 161 0.01 -24.53 -10.45
CA LEU A 161 -0.01 -25.78 -9.68
C LEU A 161 -1.32 -26.07 -8.98
N ALA A 162 -1.98 -25.02 -8.47
CA ALA A 162 -3.04 -25.16 -7.48
C ALA A 162 -4.27 -24.27 -7.77
N GLY A 163 -4.25 -23.48 -8.85
CA GLY A 163 -5.36 -22.66 -9.30
C GLY A 163 -5.60 -21.38 -8.49
N PHE A 164 -6.61 -20.62 -8.92
CA PHE A 164 -6.90 -19.29 -8.36
C PHE A 164 -7.34 -19.29 -6.90
N HIS A 165 -8.02 -20.35 -6.44
CA HIS A 165 -8.42 -20.48 -5.04
C HIS A 165 -7.18 -20.42 -4.10
N ASN A 166 -6.14 -21.20 -4.42
CA ASN A 166 -4.90 -21.21 -3.64
C ASN A 166 -4.11 -19.90 -3.81
N PHE A 167 -4.17 -19.27 -4.98
CA PHE A 167 -3.59 -17.95 -5.21
C PHE A 167 -4.18 -16.87 -4.29
N PHE A 168 -5.50 -16.88 -4.04
CA PHE A 168 -6.11 -15.92 -3.12
C PHE A 168 -5.75 -16.20 -1.66
N LEU A 169 -5.68 -17.47 -1.25
CA LEU A 169 -5.17 -17.85 0.09
C LEU A 169 -3.72 -17.40 0.28
N TYR A 170 -2.86 -17.68 -0.70
CA TYR A 170 -1.47 -17.26 -0.75
C TYR A 170 -1.32 -15.73 -0.63
N SER A 171 -2.07 -14.97 -1.45
CA SER A 171 -2.03 -13.52 -1.41
C SER A 171 -2.49 -13.00 -0.06
N SER A 172 -3.59 -13.54 0.48
CA SER A 172 -4.11 -13.19 1.81
C SER A 172 -3.11 -13.51 2.92
N PHE A 173 -2.37 -14.60 2.81
CA PHE A 173 -1.33 -14.95 3.79
C PHE A 173 -0.25 -13.87 3.90
N PHE A 174 0.18 -13.27 2.79
CA PHE A 174 1.13 -12.16 2.84
C PHE A 174 0.60 -10.90 3.52
N SER A 175 -0.64 -10.49 3.24
CA SER A 175 -1.23 -9.34 3.92
C SER A 175 -1.48 -9.62 5.40
N LEU A 176 -1.77 -10.88 5.78
CA LEU A 176 -1.82 -11.31 7.17
C LEU A 176 -0.46 -11.17 7.86
N ILE A 177 0.64 -11.63 7.24
CA ILE A 177 2.00 -11.44 7.77
C ILE A 177 2.30 -9.96 7.95
N SER A 178 1.97 -9.14 6.95
CA SER A 178 2.14 -7.68 7.03
C SER A 178 1.41 -7.08 8.24
N PHE A 179 0.15 -7.45 8.42
CA PHE A 179 -0.65 -7.02 9.57
C PHE A 179 -0.03 -7.45 10.90
N VAL A 180 0.34 -8.73 11.03
CA VAL A 180 0.94 -9.28 12.25
C VAL A 180 2.26 -8.57 12.59
N LEU A 181 3.14 -8.35 11.62
CA LEU A 181 4.39 -7.61 11.81
C LEU A 181 4.12 -6.17 12.26
N ALA A 182 3.10 -5.54 11.69
CA ALA A 182 2.71 -4.18 12.05
C ALA A 182 2.12 -4.04 13.45
N VAL A 183 1.49 -5.10 13.98
CA VAL A 183 1.00 -5.12 15.37
C VAL A 183 2.16 -5.00 16.36
N PHE A 184 3.32 -5.58 16.06
CA PHE A 184 4.51 -5.50 16.94
C PHE A 184 5.28 -4.18 16.85
N MET A 185 4.92 -3.30 15.90
CA MET A 185 5.50 -1.96 15.81
C MET A 185 5.06 -1.13 17.02
N ARG A 186 5.95 -0.30 17.56
CA ARG A 186 5.58 0.67 18.60
C ARG A 186 5.19 1.99 17.95
N ASP A 187 4.14 2.61 18.47
CA ASP A 187 3.83 4.00 18.17
C ASP A 187 5.04 4.85 18.59
N GLY A 188 5.59 5.60 17.64
CA GLY A 188 6.65 6.58 17.93
C GLY A 188 6.05 7.78 18.66
N SER A 189 6.87 8.78 18.96
CA SER A 189 6.38 10.09 19.38
C SER A 189 5.62 10.75 18.22
N PHE A 190 4.36 10.35 18.03
CA PHE A 190 3.45 10.95 17.08
C PHE A 190 3.16 12.38 17.56
N THR A 191 3.81 13.35 16.93
CA THR A 191 3.37 14.74 17.00
C THR A 191 2.36 14.96 15.87
N PRO A 192 1.08 15.22 16.19
CA PRO A 192 0.08 15.55 15.18
C PRO A 192 0.56 16.72 14.32
N SER A 193 0.25 16.69 13.02
CA SER A 193 0.54 17.84 12.15
C SER A 193 -0.14 19.11 12.68
N ARG A 194 0.58 20.22 12.70
CA ARG A 194 0.06 21.54 13.13
C ARG A 194 -0.85 22.20 12.10
N ASP A 195 -1.02 21.62 10.90
CA ASP A 195 -1.95 22.13 9.89
C ASP A 195 -3.35 21.55 10.11
N PRO A 196 -4.33 22.33 10.61
CA PRO A 196 -5.66 21.83 10.96
C PRO A 196 -6.47 21.33 9.75
N TYR A 197 -6.07 21.71 8.53
CA TYR A 197 -6.90 21.57 7.35
C TYR A 197 -6.51 20.42 6.43
N GLY A 198 -5.31 19.83 6.54
CA GLY A 198 -4.89 18.70 5.67
C GLY A 198 -4.75 19.01 4.18
N PHE A 199 -5.22 20.17 3.73
CA PHE A 199 -5.16 20.67 2.36
C PHE A 199 -3.83 21.34 2.03
N GLY A 200 -2.78 21.19 2.87
CA GLY A 200 -1.45 21.72 2.60
C GLY A 200 -0.95 21.37 1.20
N PHE A 201 -1.21 20.15 0.72
CA PHE A 201 -0.91 19.72 -0.65
C PHE A 201 -1.62 20.55 -1.72
N PHE A 202 -2.95 20.76 -1.60
CA PHE A 202 -3.71 21.59 -2.54
C PHE A 202 -3.33 23.07 -2.46
N ARG A 203 -3.01 23.56 -1.26
CA ARG A 203 -2.54 24.93 -1.03
C ARG A 203 -1.15 25.15 -1.63
N LEU A 204 -0.28 24.14 -1.57
CA LEU A 204 1.08 24.17 -2.13
C LEU A 204 1.03 24.19 -3.66
N ILE A 205 0.22 23.32 -4.28
CA ILE A 205 0.01 23.29 -5.73
C ILE A 205 -0.69 24.56 -6.24
N SER A 206 -1.63 25.10 -5.45
CA SER A 206 -2.29 26.38 -5.75
C SER A 206 -1.40 27.60 -5.47
N SER A 207 -0.23 27.44 -4.84
CA SER A 207 0.63 28.56 -4.52
C SER A 207 1.39 29.06 -5.75
N ARG A 208 1.29 30.38 -6.03
CA ARG A 208 1.97 31.07 -7.15
C ARG A 208 3.47 30.77 -7.25
N LYS A 209 4.15 30.45 -6.14
CA LYS A 209 5.59 30.17 -6.10
C LYS A 209 5.97 28.87 -6.84
N TYR A 210 5.13 27.83 -6.80
CA TYR A 210 5.43 26.57 -7.49
C TYR A 210 5.13 26.62 -8.99
N ALA A 211 4.07 27.34 -9.39
CA ALA A 211 3.79 27.62 -10.80
C ALA A 211 4.96 28.36 -11.48
N LEU A 212 5.60 29.30 -10.77
CA LEU A 212 6.78 30.02 -11.25
C LEU A 212 8.03 29.13 -11.41
N ILE A 213 8.22 28.13 -10.55
CA ILE A 213 9.37 27.19 -10.62
C ILE A 213 9.20 26.17 -11.77
N LEU A 214 7.96 25.75 -12.04
CA LEU A 214 7.64 24.87 -13.17
C LEU A 214 7.82 25.60 -14.51
N LEU A 215 7.46 26.89 -14.56
CA LEU A 215 7.64 27.74 -15.75
C LEU A 215 9.08 28.20 -15.96
N SER A 216 9.93 28.21 -14.93
CA SER A 216 11.35 28.58 -15.08
C SER A 216 12.24 27.44 -15.60
N ASN A 217 11.70 26.22 -15.74
CA ASN A 217 12.40 25.05 -16.27
C ASN A 217 11.83 24.58 -17.64
N LEU A 218 10.96 25.39 -18.25
CA LEU A 218 10.50 25.28 -19.63
C LEU A 218 11.16 26.38 -20.47
#